data_AF-A0A3R7B5U9-F1
#
_entry.id   AF-A0A3R7B5U9-F1
#
_cell.length_a   1.000
_cell.length_b   1.000
_cell.length_c   1.000
_cell.angle_alpha   90.00
_cell.angle_beta   90.00
_cell.angle_gamma   90.00
#
_symmetry.space_group_name_H-M   'P 1'
#
loop_
_entity.id
_entity.type
_entity.pdbx_description
1 polymer ?
#
loop_
_entity_poly.entity_id
_entity_poly.type
_entity_poly.pdbx_seq_one_letter_code
_entity_poly.pdbx_strand_id
1 'polypeptide(L)'
;ILDVIVKSLVAGEDSIPFQVNSFDLYGYDILLDESFRPWLIEINSSPSMGRDNSLDYVIKDALIYDTMRLVRPLHFDRAALLSVLNRRAHDLAQEKKRPNQLPPTEVEARALQQLNEDLTDILHGERPRQYGEMPQHLGNFQRIAPSAMHHQVQRTISNWHLGRRID
;
A
#
# COMPACT_ATOMS: atom_id res chain seq x y z
N ILE A 1 13.75 11.89 -14.97
CA ILE A 1 13.22 10.53 -14.68
C ILE A 1 12.13 10.59 -13.61
N LEU A 2 12.41 11.06 -12.39
CA LEU A 2 11.41 11.07 -11.31
C LEU A 2 10.12 11.85 -11.65
N ASP A 3 10.24 12.97 -12.37
CA ASP A 3 9.08 13.74 -12.86
C ASP A 3 8.16 12.92 -13.78
N VAL A 4 8.75 12.09 -14.66
CA VAL A 4 8.00 11.19 -15.55
C VAL A 4 7.24 10.14 -14.74
N ILE A 5 7.91 9.51 -13.76
CA ILE A 5 7.31 8.48 -12.89
C ILE A 5 6.17 9.05 -12.05
N VAL A 6 6.36 10.23 -11.44
CA VAL A 6 5.30 10.84 -10.62
C VAL A 6 4.12 11.24 -11.48
N LYS A 7 4.35 11.83 -12.66
CA LYS A 7 3.26 12.19 -13.59
C LYS A 7 2.49 10.98 -14.08
N SER A 8 3.16 9.87 -14.42
CA SER A 8 2.47 8.66 -14.88
C SER A 8 1.63 8.02 -13.77
N LEU A 9 2.15 7.96 -12.54
CA LEU A 9 1.41 7.43 -11.40
C LEU A 9 0.19 8.29 -11.06
N VAL A 10 0.35 9.62 -11.01
CA VAL A 10 -0.78 10.54 -10.75
C VAL A 10 -1.81 10.47 -11.87
N ALA A 11 -1.39 10.35 -13.14
CA ALA A 11 -2.33 10.20 -14.25
C ALA A 11 -3.17 8.92 -14.18
N GLY A 12 -2.67 7.86 -13.53
CA GLY A 12 -3.38 6.59 -13.34
C GLY A 12 -4.06 6.43 -11.98
N GLU A 13 -3.88 7.37 -11.04
CA GLU A 13 -4.22 7.17 -9.63
C GLU A 13 -5.71 6.89 -9.41
N ASP A 14 -6.59 7.55 -10.16
CA ASP A 14 -8.05 7.37 -10.09
C ASP A 14 -8.52 5.96 -10.48
N SER A 15 -7.69 5.23 -11.24
CA SER A 15 -7.98 3.85 -11.65
C SER A 15 -7.42 2.79 -10.68
N ILE A 16 -6.60 3.20 -9.71
CA ILE A 16 -5.96 2.29 -8.76
C ILE A 16 -6.87 2.16 -7.52
N PRO A 17 -7.51 0.99 -7.30
CA PRO A 17 -8.35 0.81 -6.13
C PRO A 17 -7.51 0.85 -4.85
N PHE A 18 -8.04 1.47 -3.80
CA PHE A 18 -7.38 1.48 -2.50
C PHE A 18 -7.34 0.06 -1.90
N GLN A 19 -6.14 -0.46 -1.67
CA GLN A 19 -5.90 -1.76 -1.03
C GLN A 19 -4.80 -1.65 0.03
N VAL A 20 -5.19 -1.82 1.30
CA VAL A 20 -4.30 -1.62 2.47
C VAL A 20 -3.21 -2.67 2.62
N ASN A 21 -3.38 -3.83 2.00
CA ASN A 21 -2.53 -5.02 2.15
C ASN A 21 -1.88 -5.45 0.82
N SER A 22 -1.79 -4.52 -0.13
CA SER A 22 -1.21 -4.76 -1.45
C SER A 22 -0.09 -3.77 -1.74
N PHE A 23 0.89 -4.23 -2.51
CA PHE A 23 1.92 -3.39 -3.09
C PHE A 23 2.25 -3.92 -4.48
N ASP A 24 2.68 -3.03 -5.37
CA ASP A 24 3.14 -3.38 -6.70
C ASP A 24 4.58 -2.90 -6.92
N LEU A 25 5.32 -3.65 -7.71
CA LEU A 25 6.64 -3.28 -8.19
C LEU A 25 6.59 -3.10 -9.71
N TYR A 26 6.71 -1.86 -10.16
CA TYR A 26 6.67 -1.52 -11.58
C TYR A 26 8.07 -1.43 -12.19
N GLY A 27 8.23 -1.95 -13.40
CA GLY A 27 9.38 -1.69 -14.27
C GLY A 27 9.10 -0.50 -15.19
N TYR A 28 9.97 0.49 -15.19
CA TYR A 28 9.84 1.67 -16.04
C TYR A 28 10.89 1.65 -17.14
N ASP A 29 10.44 1.58 -18.39
CA ASP A 29 11.31 1.61 -19.55
C ASP A 29 11.41 3.06 -20.03
N ILE A 30 12.57 3.66 -19.82
CA ILE A 30 12.82 5.08 -20.09
C ILE A 30 13.97 5.23 -21.09
N LEU A 31 13.69 5.91 -22.19
CA LEU A 31 14.70 6.29 -23.18
C LEU A 31 15.21 7.71 -22.89
N LEU A 32 16.52 7.92 -22.98
CA LEU A 32 17.12 9.25 -22.92
C LEU A 32 17.47 9.69 -24.34
N ASP A 33 17.05 10.89 -24.72
CA ASP A 33 17.46 11.49 -25.99
C ASP A 33 18.87 12.13 -25.92
N GLU A 34 19.35 12.69 -27.04
CA GLU A 34 20.65 13.36 -27.14
C GLU A 34 20.81 14.56 -26.17
N SER A 35 19.71 15.11 -25.68
CA SER A 35 19.68 16.18 -24.67
C SER A 35 19.43 15.65 -23.25
N PHE A 36 19.56 14.34 -23.04
CA PHE A 36 19.26 13.63 -21.78
C PHE A 36 17.82 13.83 -21.27
N ARG A 37 16.87 14.15 -22.16
CA ARG A 37 15.47 14.24 -21.77
C ARG A 37 14.90 12.83 -21.65
N PRO A 38 14.21 12.51 -20.54
CA PRO A 38 13.61 11.20 -20.32
C PRO A 38 12.27 11.07 -21.03
N TRP A 39 12.14 10.03 -21.84
CA TRP A 39 10.92 9.65 -22.55
C TRP A 39 10.42 8.32 -22.01
N LEU A 40 9.19 8.29 -21.50
CA LEU A 40 8.53 7.05 -21.09
C LEU A 40 8.19 6.22 -22.33
N ILE A 41 8.66 4.97 -22.36
CA ILE A 41 8.31 4.01 -23.41
C ILE A 41 7.12 3.17 -22.94
N GLU A 42 7.29 2.47 -21.82
CA GLU A 42 6.25 1.64 -21.21
C GLU A 42 6.42 1.51 -19.70
N ILE A 43 5.33 1.03 -19.05
CA ILE A 43 5.30 0.67 -17.63
C ILE A 43 4.88 -0.79 -17.53
N ASN A 44 5.78 -1.62 -17.02
CA ASN A 44 5.56 -3.04 -16.85
C ASN A 44 5.08 -3.34 -15.42
N SER A 45 3.89 -3.96 -15.29
CA SER A 45 3.36 -4.41 -14.00
C SER A 45 3.99 -5.72 -13.49
N SER A 46 4.76 -6.41 -14.33
CA SER A 46 5.47 -7.64 -14.00
C SER A 46 6.89 -7.62 -14.59
N PRO A 47 7.79 -6.77 -14.04
CA PRO A 47 9.18 -6.75 -14.48
C PRO A 47 9.87 -8.10 -14.22
N SER A 48 10.74 -8.54 -15.13
CA SER A 48 11.46 -9.81 -14.97
C SER A 48 12.40 -9.81 -13.75
N MET A 49 12.26 -10.83 -12.91
CA MET A 49 13.14 -11.11 -11.77
C MET A 49 14.06 -12.32 -12.02
N GLY A 50 14.13 -12.81 -13.27
CA GLY A 50 15.11 -13.83 -13.68
C GLY A 50 16.53 -13.29 -13.54
N ARG A 51 17.50 -14.16 -13.26
CA ARG A 51 18.91 -13.78 -13.06
C ARG A 51 19.77 -14.58 -14.03
N ASP A 52 20.20 -13.93 -15.11
CA ASP A 52 20.88 -14.60 -16.22
C ASP A 52 22.38 -14.31 -16.23
N ASN A 53 22.82 -13.24 -15.56
CA ASN A 53 24.23 -12.86 -15.43
C ASN A 53 24.55 -12.31 -14.03
N SER A 54 25.83 -12.12 -13.72
CA SER A 54 26.28 -11.67 -12.39
C SER A 54 25.73 -10.30 -11.97
N LEU A 55 25.49 -9.39 -12.92
CA LEU A 55 24.90 -8.08 -12.64
C LEU A 55 23.43 -8.20 -12.22
N ASP A 56 22.67 -9.11 -12.84
CA ASP A 56 21.29 -9.39 -12.45
C ASP A 56 21.20 -9.82 -10.99
N TYR A 57 22.09 -10.71 -10.55
CA TYR A 57 22.12 -11.14 -9.14
C TYR A 57 22.33 -9.95 -8.21
N VAL A 58 23.32 -9.10 -8.50
CA VAL A 58 23.64 -7.95 -7.65
C VAL A 58 22.46 -6.98 -7.55
N ILE A 59 21.83 -6.65 -8.67
CA ILE A 59 20.75 -5.65 -8.71
C ILE A 59 19.43 -6.24 -8.20
N LYS A 60 19.01 -7.40 -8.72
CA LYS A 60 17.68 -7.97 -8.44
C LYS A 60 17.58 -8.54 -7.04
N ASP A 61 18.64 -9.16 -6.50
CA ASP A 61 18.61 -9.65 -5.12
C ASP A 61 18.51 -8.47 -4.13
N ALA A 62 19.27 -7.39 -4.36
CA ALA A 62 19.18 -6.17 -3.55
C ALA A 62 17.78 -5.53 -3.64
N LEU A 63 17.22 -5.44 -4.85
CA LEU A 63 15.87 -4.90 -5.07
C LEU A 63 14.81 -5.71 -4.31
N ILE A 64 14.82 -7.03 -4.43
CA ILE A 64 13.85 -7.91 -3.76
C ILE A 64 14.01 -7.80 -2.23
N TYR A 65 15.25 -7.82 -1.75
CA TYR A 65 15.55 -7.71 -0.32
C TYR A 65 15.04 -6.38 0.26
N ASP A 66 15.39 -5.26 -0.38
CA ASP A 66 14.96 -3.93 0.04
C ASP A 66 13.44 -3.77 -0.09
N THR A 67 12.80 -4.38 -1.10
CA THR A 67 11.33 -4.36 -1.26
C THR A 67 10.64 -5.06 -0.09
N MET A 68 11.09 -6.26 0.29
CA MET A 68 10.49 -6.99 1.42
C MET A 68 10.67 -6.25 2.74
N ARG A 69 11.83 -5.62 2.95
CA ARG A 69 12.06 -4.74 4.10
C ARG A 69 11.18 -3.49 4.07
N LEU A 70 11.03 -2.90 2.89
CA LEU A 70 10.24 -1.69 2.69
C LEU A 70 8.77 -1.97 2.98
N VAL A 71 8.20 -3.04 2.40
CA VAL A 71 6.81 -3.46 2.61
C VAL A 71 6.57 -3.87 4.05
N ARG A 72 7.51 -4.63 4.65
CA ARG A 72 7.44 -5.14 6.02
C ARG A 72 6.09 -5.84 6.27
N PRO A 73 5.83 -6.97 5.59
CA PRO A 73 4.60 -7.74 5.84
C PRO A 73 4.56 -8.14 7.31
N LEU A 74 3.42 -7.95 7.96
CA LEU A 74 3.25 -8.32 9.35
C LEU A 74 3.26 -9.83 9.52
N HIS A 75 3.77 -10.29 10.66
CA HIS A 75 3.55 -11.67 11.07
C HIS A 75 2.05 -11.89 11.24
N PHE A 76 1.55 -12.97 10.66
CA PHE A 76 0.13 -13.32 10.71
C PHE A 76 -0.04 -14.69 11.37
N ASP A 77 -0.56 -14.70 12.59
CA ASP A 77 -0.77 -15.94 13.34
C ASP A 77 -2.10 -16.60 12.93
N ARG A 78 -1.98 -17.68 12.15
CA ARG A 78 -3.13 -18.47 11.72
C ARG A 78 -3.82 -19.21 12.86
N ALA A 79 -3.09 -19.61 13.90
CA ALA A 79 -3.68 -20.28 15.06
C ALA A 79 -4.48 -19.29 15.90
N ALA A 80 -3.97 -18.08 16.11
CA ALA A 80 -4.70 -16.99 16.74
C ALA A 80 -5.95 -16.61 15.94
N LEU A 81 -5.88 -16.57 14.60
CA LEU A 81 -7.07 -16.37 13.76
C LEU A 81 -8.15 -17.43 14.04
N LEU A 82 -7.77 -18.71 14.09
CA LEU A 82 -8.71 -19.78 14.35
C LEU A 82 -9.35 -19.69 15.74
N SER A 83 -8.58 -19.30 16.77
CA SER A 83 -9.12 -19.10 18.11
C SER A 83 -10.11 -17.92 18.17
N VAL A 84 -9.77 -16.81 17.51
CA VAL A 84 -10.65 -15.65 17.34
C VAL A 84 -11.94 -16.04 16.63
N LEU A 85 -11.87 -16.75 15.51
CA LEU A 85 -13.06 -17.15 14.74
C LEU A 85 -14.00 -18.05 15.57
N ASN A 86 -13.44 -18.99 16.33
CA ASN A 86 -14.22 -19.85 17.22
C ASN A 86 -14.88 -19.06 18.35
N ARG A 87 -14.15 -18.12 18.97
CA ARG A 87 -14.68 -17.20 19.99
C ARG A 87 -15.85 -16.38 19.43
N ARG A 88 -15.67 -15.75 18.27
CA ARG A 88 -16.69 -14.95 17.58
C ARG A 88 -17.94 -15.76 17.20
N ALA A 89 -17.76 -16.98 16.69
CA ALA A 89 -18.88 -17.86 16.36
C ALA A 89 -19.71 -18.19 17.61
N HIS A 90 -19.06 -18.44 18.74
CA HIS A 90 -19.74 -18.67 20.01
C HIS A 90 -20.47 -17.42 20.51
N ASP A 91 -19.84 -16.25 20.48
CA ASP A 91 -20.44 -14.99 20.93
C ASP A 91 -21.70 -14.63 20.12
N LEU A 92 -21.63 -14.76 18.79
CA LEU A 92 -22.78 -14.56 17.90
C LEU A 92 -23.94 -15.53 18.21
N ALA A 93 -23.64 -16.77 18.62
CA ALA A 93 -24.66 -17.73 19.01
C ALA A 93 -25.32 -17.36 20.35
N GLN A 94 -24.58 -16.74 21.28
CA GLN A 94 -25.11 -16.29 22.57
C GLN A 94 -25.94 -15.01 22.43
N GLU A 95 -25.51 -14.04 21.61
CA GLU A 95 -26.26 -12.80 21.37
C GLU A 95 -27.61 -13.07 20.72
N LYS A 96 -27.71 -14.05 19.81
CA LYS A 96 -29.00 -14.50 19.24
C LYS A 96 -29.97 -15.01 20.31
N LYS A 97 -29.45 -15.60 21.40
CA LYS A 97 -30.28 -16.08 22.53
C LYS A 97 -30.66 -14.95 23.48
N ARG A 98 -29.83 -13.90 23.59
CA ARG A 98 -30.00 -12.78 24.52
C ARG A 98 -29.58 -11.47 23.84
N PRO A 99 -30.52 -10.73 23.22
CA PRO A 99 -30.21 -9.49 22.53
C PRO A 99 -29.72 -8.41 23.52
N ASN A 100 -28.63 -7.71 23.17
CA ASN A 100 -28.15 -6.55 23.92
C ASN A 100 -29.16 -5.38 23.82
N GLN A 101 -29.43 -4.72 24.94
CA GLN A 101 -30.28 -3.51 25.02
C GLN A 101 -29.47 -2.21 25.02
N LEU A 102 -28.18 -2.28 24.66
CA LEU A 102 -27.28 -1.12 24.69
C LEU A 102 -27.68 -0.07 23.62
N PRO A 103 -27.43 1.23 23.88
CA PRO A 103 -27.54 2.27 22.87
C PRO A 103 -26.67 1.96 21.64
N PRO A 104 -27.08 2.36 20.42
CA PRO A 104 -26.34 2.06 19.19
C PRO A 104 -24.85 2.47 19.21
N THR A 105 -24.55 3.63 19.78
CA THR A 105 -23.17 4.16 19.90
C THR A 105 -22.26 3.29 20.76
N GLU A 106 -22.79 2.69 21.82
CA GLU A 106 -22.03 1.80 22.70
C GLU A 106 -21.79 0.43 22.06
N VAL A 107 -22.75 -0.04 21.25
CA VAL A 107 -22.60 -1.27 20.45
C VAL A 107 -21.45 -1.12 19.46
N GLU A 108 -21.40 0.01 18.74
CA GLU A 108 -20.32 0.31 17.78
C GLU A 108 -18.95 0.39 18.48
N ALA A 109 -18.87 1.12 19.60
CA ALA A 109 -17.62 1.26 20.35
C ALA A 109 -17.10 -0.10 20.85
N ARG A 110 -17.99 -0.95 21.38
CA ARG A 110 -17.63 -2.30 21.83
C ARG A 110 -17.20 -3.20 20.68
N ALA A 111 -17.87 -3.13 19.54
CA ALA A 111 -17.50 -3.90 18.35
C ALA A 111 -16.10 -3.52 17.85
N LEU A 112 -15.79 -2.22 17.82
CA LEU A 112 -14.48 -1.71 17.42
C LEU A 112 -13.39 -2.13 18.41
N GLN A 113 -13.65 -2.05 19.71
CA GLN A 113 -12.71 -2.50 20.74
C GLN A 113 -12.40 -4.00 20.57
N GLN A 114 -13.43 -4.83 20.42
CA GLN A 114 -13.23 -6.27 20.26
C GLN A 114 -12.48 -6.60 18.97
N LEU A 115 -12.75 -5.88 17.88
CA LEU A 115 -12.01 -6.03 16.63
C LEU A 115 -10.53 -5.70 16.83
N ASN A 116 -10.22 -4.63 17.55
CA ASN A 116 -8.85 -4.24 17.82
C ASN A 116 -8.11 -5.27 18.70
N GLU A 117 -8.79 -5.84 19.70
CA GLU A 117 -8.25 -6.94 20.52
C GLU A 117 -7.94 -8.17 19.66
N ASP A 118 -8.88 -8.60 18.81
CA ASP A 118 -8.66 -9.73 17.90
C ASP A 118 -7.49 -9.50 16.95
N LEU A 119 -7.38 -8.30 16.37
CA LEU A 119 -6.26 -7.95 15.48
C LEU A 119 -4.94 -7.92 16.24
N THR A 120 -4.95 -7.47 17.50
CA THR A 120 -3.77 -7.51 18.38
C THR A 120 -3.32 -8.95 18.61
N ASP A 121 -4.24 -9.88 18.85
CA ASP A 121 -3.94 -11.31 18.99
C ASP A 121 -3.33 -11.88 17.70
N ILE A 122 -3.97 -11.62 16.55
CA ILE A 122 -3.57 -12.17 15.24
C ILE A 122 -2.23 -11.61 14.74
N LEU A 123 -1.94 -10.35 15.04
CA LEU A 123 -0.77 -9.63 14.53
C LEU A 123 0.32 -9.46 15.60
N HIS A 124 0.21 -10.15 16.74
CA HIS A 124 1.14 -10.04 17.86
C HIS A 124 1.38 -8.59 18.34
N GLY A 125 0.31 -7.78 18.34
CA GLY A 125 0.36 -6.36 18.72
C GLY A 125 1.02 -5.42 17.71
N GLU A 126 1.48 -5.94 16.58
CA GLU A 126 1.94 -5.10 15.48
C GLU A 126 0.75 -4.51 14.71
N ARG A 127 0.97 -3.33 14.12
CA ARG A 127 -0.02 -2.68 13.25
C ARG A 127 0.54 -2.40 11.86
N PRO A 128 -0.32 -2.37 10.83
CA PRO A 128 0.08 -1.88 9.53
C PRO A 128 0.58 -0.45 9.63
N ARG A 129 1.60 -0.13 8.85
CA ARG A 129 2.13 1.23 8.75
C ARG A 129 1.06 2.16 8.19
N GLN A 130 0.92 3.34 8.78
CA GLN A 130 -0.08 4.32 8.36
C GLN A 130 0.36 5.03 7.07
N TYR A 131 -0.61 5.58 6.33
CA TYR A 131 -0.30 6.37 5.14
C TYR A 131 0.64 7.54 5.48
N GLY A 132 1.73 7.67 4.72
CA GLY A 132 2.74 8.70 4.91
C GLY A 132 3.79 8.43 6.00
N GLU A 133 3.59 7.41 6.85
CA GLU A 133 4.57 6.99 7.84
C GLU A 133 5.80 6.39 7.16
N MET A 134 7.00 6.83 7.57
CA MET A 134 8.24 6.40 6.94
C MET A 134 8.66 4.99 7.39
N PRO A 135 9.21 4.16 6.49
CA PRO A 135 9.90 2.94 6.88
C PRO A 135 11.05 3.23 7.84
N GLN A 136 11.32 2.29 8.75
CA GLN A 136 12.57 2.29 9.52
C GLN A 136 13.79 2.12 8.61
N HIS A 137 13.64 1.31 7.55
CA HIS A 137 14.68 1.05 6.57
C HIS A 137 14.10 1.17 5.15
N LEU A 138 14.63 2.12 4.38
CA LEU A 138 14.31 2.29 2.96
C LEU A 138 15.18 1.41 2.05
N GLY A 139 16.35 0.98 2.51
CA GLY A 139 17.35 0.40 1.63
C GLY A 139 17.75 1.42 0.56
N ASN A 140 17.81 0.98 -0.70
CA ASN A 140 18.08 1.85 -1.84
C ASN A 140 16.85 2.58 -2.40
N PHE A 141 15.66 2.42 -1.80
CA PHE A 141 14.47 3.15 -2.22
C PHE A 141 14.52 4.61 -1.79
N GLN A 142 13.95 5.48 -2.63
CA GLN A 142 13.67 6.86 -2.29
C GLN A 142 12.16 7.10 -2.33
N ARG A 143 11.61 7.72 -1.28
CA ARG A 143 10.22 8.15 -1.29
C ARG A 143 10.04 9.32 -2.27
N ILE A 144 9.24 9.12 -3.31
CA ILE A 144 8.89 10.15 -4.30
C ILE A 144 7.48 10.74 -4.09
N ALA A 145 6.62 10.08 -3.31
CA ALA A 145 5.32 10.56 -2.89
C ALA A 145 4.97 10.05 -1.48
N PRO A 146 4.29 10.84 -0.63
CA PRO A 146 3.99 12.27 -0.83
C PRO A 146 5.28 13.12 -0.85
N SER A 147 5.32 14.12 -1.73
CA SER A 147 6.45 15.05 -1.91
C SER A 147 5.99 16.39 -2.51
N ALA A 148 6.87 17.40 -2.52
CA ALA A 148 6.56 18.70 -3.13
C ALA A 148 6.25 18.59 -4.64
N MET A 149 6.99 17.75 -5.36
CA MET A 149 6.77 17.48 -6.79
C MET A 149 5.42 16.78 -7.02
N HIS A 150 5.11 15.77 -6.21
CA HIS A 150 3.80 15.10 -6.23
C HIS A 150 2.64 16.09 -6.04
N HIS A 151 2.71 16.96 -5.03
CA HIS A 151 1.67 17.97 -4.79
C HIS A 151 1.59 19.03 -5.91
N GLN A 152 2.70 19.33 -6.58
CA GLN A 152 2.70 20.23 -7.73
C GLN A 152 1.97 19.58 -8.91
N VAL A 153 2.30 18.33 -9.24
CA VAL A 153 1.67 17.58 -10.33
C VAL A 153 0.17 17.40 -10.09
N GLN A 154 -0.23 17.00 -8.88
CA GLN A 154 -1.65 16.90 -8.51
C GLN A 154 -2.40 18.23 -8.71
N ARG A 155 -1.85 19.35 -8.22
CA ARG A 155 -2.47 20.68 -8.43
C ARG A 155 -2.62 21.03 -9.90
N THR A 156 -1.59 20.77 -10.72
CA THR A 156 -1.64 21.02 -12.16
C THR A 156 -2.77 20.23 -12.82
N ILE A 157 -2.90 18.95 -12.47
CA ILE A 157 -3.95 18.08 -13.01
C ILE A 157 -5.33 18.51 -12.52
N SER A 158 -5.50 18.82 -11.23
CA SER A 158 -6.78 19.30 -10.70
C SER A 158 -7.23 20.59 -11.38
N ASN A 159 -6.33 21.56 -11.55
CA ASN A 159 -6.63 22.82 -12.25
C ASN A 159 -7.05 22.58 -13.69
N TRP A 160 -6.45 21.60 -14.37
CA TRP A 160 -6.79 21.25 -15.74
C TRP A 160 -8.19 20.63 -15.86
N HIS A 161 -8.57 19.77 -14.91
CA HIS A 161 -9.92 19.21 -14.84
C HIS A 161 -10.98 20.27 -14.47
N LEU A 162 -10.64 21.21 -13.60
CA LEU A 162 -11.50 22.36 -13.24
C LEU A 162 -11.72 23.29 -14.44
N GLY A 163 -10.67 23.60 -15.21
CA GLY A 163 -10.78 24.42 -16.42
C GLY A 163 -11.71 23.82 -17.47
N ARG A 164 -11.65 22.50 -17.68
CA ARG A 164 -12.53 21.77 -18.62
C ARG A 164 -13.99 21.64 -18.19
N ARG A 165 -14.34 21.94 -16.93
CA ARG A 165 -15.73 21.92 -16.45
C ARG A 165 -16.46 23.25 -16.64
N ILE A 166 -15.74 24.29 -17.05
CA ILE A 166 -16.26 25.66 -17.19
C ILE A 166 -16.53 26.01 -18.68
N ASP A 167 -16.12 25.13 -19.61
CA ASP A 167 -16.40 25.20 -21.05
C ASP A 167 -17.52 24.22 -21.45
#